data_AF-A0A960KAM7-F1
#
_entry.id   AF-A0A960KAM7-F1
#
_cell.length_a   1.000
_cell.length_b   1.000
_cell.length_c   1.000
_cell.angle_alpha   90.00
_cell.angle_beta   90.00
_cell.angle_gamma   90.00
#
_symmetry.space_group_name_H-M   'P 1'
#
loop_
_entity.id
_entity.type
_entity.pdbx_description
1 polymer ?
#
loop_
_entity_poly.entity_id
_entity_poly.type
_entity_poly.pdbx_seq_one_letter_code
_entity_poly.pdbx_strand_id
1 'polypeptide(L)' 'TKREVEVLQLIADGCSTPEVAERLYISQKTVKNHLASIYHKLDARDRTQAVLQAVRMGIVRLN' A
#
# COMPACT_ATOMS: atom_id res chain seq x y z
N THR A 1 7.02 -6.49 -4.13
CA THR A 1 6.57 -7.90 -4.25
C THR A 1 5.11 -7.93 -4.66
N LYS A 2 4.54 -9.08 -5.07
CA LYS A 2 3.11 -9.15 -5.44
C LYS A 2 2.21 -8.66 -4.31
N ARG A 3 2.46 -9.13 -3.08
CA ARG A 3 1.69 -8.75 -1.89
C ARG A 3 1.77 -7.26 -1.54
N GLU A 4 2.94 -6.64 -1.73
CA GLU A 4 3.10 -5.19 -1.53
C GLU A 4 2.29 -4.39 -2.54
N VAL A 5 2.21 -4.85 -3.80
CA VAL A 5 1.38 -4.19 -4.83
C VAL A 5 -0.10 -4.32 -4.49
N GLU A 6 -0.57 -5.48 -4.02
CA GLU A 6 -1.96 -5.66 -3.56
C GLU A 6 -2.30 -4.72 -2.40
N VAL A 7 -1.42 -4.64 -1.39
CA VAL A 7 -1.58 -3.70 -0.26
C VAL A 7 -1.63 -2.27 -0.78
N LEU A 8 -0.71 -1.87 -1.65
CA LEU A 8 -0.62 -0.51 -2.17
C LEU A 8 -1.82 -0.12 -3.04
N GLN A 9 -2.35 -1.06 -3.83
CA GLN A 9 -3.55 -0.83 -4.65
C GLN A 9 -4.77 -0.57 -3.76
N LEU A 10 -5.00 -1.38 -2.73
CA LEU A 10 -6.12 -1.14 -1.80
C LEU A 10 -6.00 0.19 -1.04
N ILE A 11 -4.77 0.61 -0.73
CA ILE A 11 -4.52 1.92 -0.11
C ILE A 11 -4.83 3.05 -1.10
N ALA A 12 -4.47 2.88 -2.38
CA ALA A 12 -4.80 3.81 -3.45
C ALA A 12 -6.33 3.91 -3.68
N ASP A 13 -7.05 2.80 -3.49
CA ASP A 13 -8.52 2.74 -3.50
C ASP A 13 -9.18 3.33 -2.22
N GLY A 14 -8.37 3.91 -1.31
CA GLY A 14 -8.87 4.59 -0.12
C GLY A 14 -9.04 3.71 1.12
N CYS A 15 -8.68 2.42 1.07
CA CYS A 15 -8.82 1.54 2.23
C CYS A 15 -7.91 1.94 3.41
N SER A 16 -8.46 1.82 4.61
CA SER A 16 -7.75 1.88 5.88
C SER A 16 -6.95 0.60 6.14
N THR A 17 -5.95 0.67 7.02
CA THR A 17 -5.15 -0.51 7.40
C THR A 17 -6.00 -1.69 7.92
N PRO A 18 -7.05 -1.49 8.74
CA PRO A 18 -7.99 -2.54 9.11
C PRO A 18 -8.71 -3.18 7.90
N GLU A 19 -9.23 -2.38 6.97
CA GLU A 19 -9.93 -2.90 5.79
C GLU A 19 -8.99 -3.68 4.86
N VAL A 20 -7.75 -3.23 4.70
CA VAL A 20 -6.73 -3.98 3.94
C VAL A 20 -6.43 -5.32 4.61
N ALA A 21 -6.31 -5.32 5.94
CA ALA A 21 -6.06 -6.52 6.72
C ALA A 21 -7.18 -7.56 6.54
N GLU A 22 -8.43 -7.10 6.61
CA GLU A 22 -9.62 -7.93 6.38
C GLU A 22 -9.66 -8.49 4.95
N ARG A 23 -9.55 -7.63 3.94
CA ARG A 23 -9.62 -8.05 2.51
C ARG A 23 -8.51 -9.01 2.11
N LEU A 24 -7.33 -8.88 2.70
CA LEU A 24 -6.17 -9.72 2.40
C LEU A 24 -6.03 -10.90 3.37
N TYR A 25 -6.90 -11.06 4.35
CA TYR A 25 -6.85 -12.12 5.37
C TYR A 25 -5.50 -12.17 6.11
N ILE A 26 -5.01 -11.02 6.55
CA ILE A 26 -3.75 -10.88 7.32
C ILE A 26 -3.93 -9.95 8.51
N SER A 27 -2.99 -9.94 9.45
CA SER A 27 -3.06 -9.01 10.58
C SER A 27 -2.78 -7.56 10.15
N GLN A 28 -3.36 -6.58 10.89
CA GLN A 28 -3.01 -5.17 10.70
C GLN A 28 -1.51 -4.90 10.88
N LYS A 29 -0.84 -5.65 11.77
CA LYS A 29 0.62 -5.59 11.94
C LYS A 29 1.35 -6.00 10.65
N THR A 30 0.89 -7.06 9.99
CA THR A 30 1.43 -7.51 8.70
C THR A 30 1.24 -6.45 7.61
N VAL A 31 0.07 -5.80 7.55
CA VAL A 31 -0.15 -4.67 6.62
C VAL A 31 0.82 -3.53 6.89
N LYS A 32 1.00 -3.13 8.17
CA LYS A 32 1.96 -2.07 8.54
C LYS A 32 3.39 -2.42 8.15
N ASN A 33 3.79 -3.69 8.26
CA ASN A 33 5.12 -4.14 7.82
C ASN A 33 5.28 -4.04 6.29
N HIS A 34 4.24 -4.39 5.52
CA HIS A 34 4.24 -4.16 4.08
C HIS A 34 4.32 -2.68 3.74
N LEU A 35 3.55 -1.82 4.42
CA LEU A 35 3.61 -0.36 4.22
C LEU A 35 5.00 0.21 4.52
N ALA A 36 5.63 -0.19 5.61
CA ALA A 36 7.00 0.23 5.92
C ALA A 36 7.99 -0.17 4.82
N SER A 37 7.86 -1.40 4.30
CA SER A 37 8.70 -1.87 3.19
C SER A 37 8.42 -1.12 1.89
N ILE A 38 7.15 -0.82 1.59
CA ILE A 38 6.74 -0.02 0.43
C ILE A 38 7.31 1.39 0.53
N TYR A 39 7.16 2.04 1.68
CA TYR A 39 7.65 3.40 1.91
C TYR A 39 9.15 3.48 1.72
N HIS A 40 9.90 2.52 2.25
CA HIS A 40 11.33 2.44 2.04
C HIS A 40 11.69 2.25 0.55
N LYS A 41 10.97 1.37 -0.17
CA LYS A 41 11.24 1.07 -1.59
C LYS A 41 10.88 2.19 -2.54
N LEU A 42 9.85 2.97 -2.21
CA LEU A 42 9.39 4.10 -3.04
C LEU A 42 10.06 5.41 -2.65
N ASP A 43 10.86 5.44 -1.58
CA ASP A 43 11.34 6.68 -0.96
C ASP A 43 10.16 7.61 -0.60
N ALA A 44 9.17 7.03 0.08
CA ALA A 44 7.98 7.72 0.56
C ALA A 44 8.05 7.93 2.07
N ARG A 45 7.67 9.12 2.53
CA ARG A 45 7.58 9.45 3.96
C ARG A 45 6.23 9.11 4.58
N ASP A 46 5.19 9.00 3.75
CA ASP A 46 3.82 8.77 4.19
C ASP A 46 3.00 8.05 3.12
N ARG A 47 1.79 7.66 3.52
CA ARG A 47 0.78 6.99 2.68
C ARG A 47 0.52 7.74 1.38
N THR A 48 0.34 9.06 1.47
CA THR A 48 -0.06 9.89 0.33
C THR A 48 1.08 9.95 -0.69
N GLN A 49 2.31 10.15 -0.23
CA GLN A 49 3.48 10.14 -1.10
C GLN A 49 3.66 8.76 -1.76
N ALA A 50 3.48 7.68 -1.01
CA ALA A 50 3.61 6.32 -1.53
C ALA A 50 2.61 6.05 -2.66
N VAL A 51 1.34 6.42 -2.47
CA VAL A 51 0.30 6.29 -3.51
C VAL A 51 0.65 7.14 -4.73
N LEU A 52 1.02 8.41 -4.54
CA LEU A 52 1.35 9.31 -5.65
C LEU A 52 2.55 8.81 -6.46
N GLN A 53 3.61 8.32 -5.80
CA GLN A 53 4.76 7.73 -6.49
C GLN A 53 4.37 6.46 -7.24
N ALA A 54 3.61 5.58 -6.62
CA ALA A 54 3.18 4.33 -7.24
C ALA A 54 2.30 4.54 -8.48
N VAL A 55 1.43 5.55 -8.45
CA VAL A 55 0.62 5.97 -9.61
C VAL A 55 1.53 6.52 -10.72
N ARG A 56 2.47 7.43 -10.39
CA ARG A 56 3.43 7.96 -11.39
C ARG A 56 4.28 6.88 -12.04
N MET A 57 4.63 5.84 -11.29
CA MET A 57 5.41 4.70 -11.76
C MET A 57 4.56 3.64 -12.48
N GLY A 58 3.23 3.78 -12.52
CA GLY A 58 2.32 2.81 -13.11
C GLY A 58 2.19 1.49 -12.33
N ILE A 59 2.58 1.46 -11.06
CA ILE A 59 2.51 0.28 -10.19
C ILE A 59 1.05 0.02 -9.77
N VAL A 60 0.29 1.09 -9.52
CA VAL A 60 -1.14 1.07 -9.14
C VAL A 60 -1.91 2.12 -9.96
N ARG A 61 -3.23 2.00 -9.99
CA ARG A 61 -4.13 2.97 -10.66
C ARG A 61 -5.11 3.55 -9.65
N LEU A 62 -5.51 4.80 -9.86
CA LEU A 62 -6.64 5.41 -9.16
C LEU A 62 -7.91 5.08 -9.94
N ASN A 63 -8.92 4.57 -9.24
CA ASN A 63 -10.25 4.30 -9.79
C ASN A 63 -11.18 5.50 -9.59
#